data_AF-A0A7R8W0M1-F1
#
_entry.id   AF-A0A7R8W0M1-F1
#
_cell.length_a   1.000
_cell.length_b   1.000
_cell.length_c   1.000
_cell.angle_alpha   90.00
_cell.angle_beta   90.00
_cell.angle_gamma   90.00
#
_symmetry.space_group_name_H-M   'P 1'
#
loop_
_entity.id
_entity.type
_entity.pdbx_description
1 polymer ?
#
loop_
_entity_poly.entity_id
_entity_poly.type
_entity_poly.pdbx_seq_one_letter_code
_entity_poly.pdbx_strand_id
1 'polypeptide(L)'
;MNVTILVCELRSLDWCCMFQIFARSEVVQVTKMDASNLAMVIAPNCLRCTSQDPRVIFENARKEMAFMRTLIQSLDTSFMEGIY
;
A
#
# COMPACT_ATOMS: atom_id res chain seq x y z
N MET A 1 -0.85 23.30 15.28
CA MET A 1 -1.90 22.27 15.09
C MET A 1 -2.23 22.23 13.60
N ASN A 2 -1.43 21.54 12.79
CA ASN A 2 -1.54 20.10 12.49
C ASN A 2 -2.58 19.77 11.39
N VAL A 3 -2.42 20.37 10.21
CA VAL A 3 -3.08 19.86 9.00
C VAL A 3 -2.36 18.59 8.51
N THR A 4 -1.04 18.49 8.68
CA THR A 4 -0.25 17.30 8.29
C THR A 4 -0.58 16.05 9.12
N ILE A 5 -0.95 16.22 10.40
CA ILE A 5 -1.32 15.08 11.26
C ILE A 5 -2.75 14.62 10.97
N LEU A 6 -3.70 15.53 10.72
CA LEU A 6 -5.06 15.16 10.33
C LEU A 6 -5.08 14.42 8.98
N VAL A 7 -4.20 14.81 8.07
CA VAL A 7 -4.00 14.13 6.79
C VAL A 7 -3.35 12.75 6.96
N CYS A 8 -2.48 12.53 7.97
CA CYS A 8 -1.92 11.21 8.25
C CYS A 8 -2.93 10.23 8.89
N GLU A 9 -3.90 10.69 9.69
CA GLU A 9 -4.93 9.82 10.26
C GLU A 9 -6.02 9.40 9.25
N LEU A 10 -6.27 10.20 8.21
CA LEU A 10 -7.20 9.85 7.11
C LEU A 10 -6.53 9.17 5.89
N ARG A 11 -5.19 9.24 5.73
CA ARG A 11 -4.48 8.82 4.49
C ARG A 11 -4.37 7.32 4.23
N SER A 12 -4.51 6.45 5.22
CA SER A 12 -4.25 5.01 5.03
C SER A 12 -5.28 4.34 4.10
N LEU A 13 -6.52 4.84 4.08
CA LEU A 13 -7.62 4.27 3.29
C LEU A 13 -7.66 4.84 1.85
N ASP A 14 -7.43 6.14 1.68
CA ASP A 14 -7.32 6.79 0.35
C ASP A 14 -6.19 6.19 -0.52
N TRP A 15 -5.08 5.84 0.12
CA TRP A 15 -3.92 5.31 -0.59
C TRP A 15 -4.17 3.88 -1.10
N CYS A 16 -4.92 3.08 -0.34
CA CYS A 16 -5.26 1.72 -0.75
C CYS A 16 -6.24 1.68 -1.92
N CYS A 17 -7.20 2.62 -1.99
CA CYS A 17 -8.13 2.68 -3.12
C CYS A 17 -7.42 3.08 -4.42
N MET A 18 -6.46 4.01 -4.35
CA MET A 18 -5.59 4.34 -5.49
C MET A 18 -4.84 3.10 -6.01
N PHE A 19 -4.28 2.28 -5.12
CA PHE A 19 -3.57 1.07 -5.53
C PHE A 19 -4.46 0.00 -6.13
N GLN A 20 -5.69 -0.12 -5.64
CA GLN A 20 -6.67 -1.02 -6.24
C GLN A 20 -7.01 -0.59 -7.66
N ILE A 21 -7.11 0.71 -7.92
CA ILE A 21 -7.29 1.26 -9.28
C ILE A 21 -6.09 0.92 -10.16
N PHE A 22 -4.86 1.12 -9.68
CA PHE A 22 -3.65 0.77 -10.44
C PHE A 22 -3.50 -0.74 -10.68
N ALA A 23 -4.00 -1.57 -9.78
CA ALA A 23 -4.01 -3.02 -9.91
C ALA A 23 -5.11 -3.55 -10.85
N ARG A 24 -6.02 -2.71 -11.35
CA ARG A 24 -7.03 -3.12 -12.34
C ARG A 24 -6.35 -3.48 -13.66
N SER A 25 -6.82 -4.57 -14.28
CA SER A 25 -6.21 -5.11 -15.50
C SER A 25 -6.00 -4.05 -16.58
N GLU A 26 -6.98 -3.16 -16.80
CA GLU A 26 -6.91 -2.06 -17.78
C GLU A 26 -5.72 -1.11 -17.55
N VAL A 27 -5.48 -0.75 -16.29
CA VAL A 27 -4.40 0.17 -15.91
C VAL A 27 -3.06 -0.57 -15.91
N VAL A 28 -3.04 -1.85 -15.51
CA VAL A 28 -1.84 -2.70 -15.54
C VAL A 28 -1.35 -2.89 -16.99
N GLN A 29 -2.25 -3.01 -17.98
CA GLN A 29 -1.83 -3.12 -19.39
C GLN A 29 -1.00 -1.91 -19.87
N VAL A 30 -1.27 -0.72 -19.32
CA VAL A 30 -0.58 0.53 -19.67
C VAL A 30 0.64 0.78 -18.78
N THR A 31 0.47 0.67 -17.46
CA THR A 31 1.48 1.03 -16.45
C THR A 31 2.48 -0.10 -16.17
N LYS A 32 2.10 -1.34 -16.48
CA LYS A 32 2.84 -2.58 -16.14
C LYS A 32 3.09 -2.78 -14.64
N MET A 33 2.32 -2.09 -13.79
CA MET A 33 2.42 -2.15 -12.34
C MET A 33 1.25 -2.93 -11.77
N ASP A 34 1.45 -4.20 -11.47
CA ASP A 34 0.47 -5.03 -10.78
C ASP A 34 0.53 -4.84 -9.25
N ALA A 35 -0.45 -5.38 -8.54
CA ALA A 35 -0.52 -5.30 -7.08
C ALA A 35 0.77 -5.79 -6.38
N SER A 36 1.45 -6.76 -7.00
CA SER A 36 2.74 -7.27 -6.53
C SER A 36 3.87 -6.26 -6.62
N ASN A 37 3.99 -5.58 -7.76
CA ASN A 37 4.99 -4.54 -7.99
C ASN A 37 4.72 -3.32 -7.10
N LEU A 38 3.45 -2.93 -6.93
CA LEU A 38 3.04 -1.86 -6.02
C LEU A 38 3.41 -2.18 -4.57
N ALA A 39 3.05 -3.37 -4.09
CA ALA A 39 3.36 -3.77 -2.71
C ALA A 39 4.87 -3.81 -2.42
N MET A 40 5.69 -4.19 -3.40
CA MET A 40 7.15 -4.21 -3.24
C MET A 40 7.74 -2.82 -3.04
N VAL A 41 7.23 -1.83 -3.78
CA VAL A 41 7.71 -0.44 -3.69
C VAL A 41 7.18 0.25 -2.42
N ILE A 42 5.96 -0.10 -1.99
CA ILE A 42 5.26 0.64 -0.94
C ILE A 42 5.46 0.05 0.45
N ALA A 43 5.60 -1.28 0.60
CA ALA A 43 5.89 -1.93 1.88
C ALA A 43 7.00 -1.26 2.69
N PRO A 44 8.21 -0.99 2.14
CA PRO A 44 9.29 -0.36 2.91
C PRO A 44 9.02 1.11 3.28
N ASN A 45 8.13 1.79 2.56
CA ASN A 45 7.75 3.18 2.84
C ASN A 45 6.63 3.27 3.89
N CYS A 46 5.70 2.30 3.90
CA CYS A 46 4.56 2.28 4.81
C CYS A 46 4.83 1.55 6.14
N LEU A 47 5.68 0.52 6.15
CA LEU A 47 5.86 -0.39 7.29
C LEU A 47 7.29 -0.41 7.85
N ARG A 48 8.06 0.65 7.58
CA ARG A 48 9.49 0.77 7.88
C ARG A 48 9.88 0.08 9.20
N CYS A 49 10.59 -1.04 9.08
CA CYS A 49 11.14 -1.75 10.22
C CYS A 49 12.12 -0.86 11.01
N THR A 50 11.97 -0.81 12.34
CA THR A 50 12.84 -0.03 13.25
C THR A 50 14.07 -0.82 13.72
N SER A 51 14.15 -2.10 13.38
CA SER A 51 15.27 -2.96 13.73
C SER A 51 16.52 -2.59 12.93
N GLN A 52 17.69 -2.70 13.55
CA GLN A 52 18.98 -2.54 12.88
C GLN A 52 19.66 -3.88 12.54
N ASP A 53 19.07 -5.00 12.97
CA ASP A 53 19.58 -6.33 12.63
C ASP A 53 19.14 -6.71 11.19
N PRO A 54 20.09 -6.93 10.25
CA PRO A 54 19.78 -7.26 8.87
C PRO A 54 18.96 -8.55 8.71
N ARG A 55 19.06 -9.51 9.65
CA ARG A 55 18.25 -10.75 9.60
C ARG A 55 16.78 -10.45 9.86
N VAL A 56 16.51 -9.62 10.86
CA VAL A 56 15.16 -9.19 11.24
C VAL A 56 14.56 -8.30 10.15
N ILE A 57 15.36 -7.40 9.57
CA ILE A 57 14.94 -6.54 8.45
C ILE A 57 14.51 -7.39 7.25
N PHE A 58 15.32 -8.37 6.85
CA PHE A 58 15.00 -9.21 5.69
C PHE A 58 13.74 -10.06 5.91
N GLU A 59 13.57 -10.59 7.11
CA GLU A 59 12.41 -11.39 7.44
C GLU A 59 11.12 -10.55 7.54
N ASN A 60 11.22 -9.34 8.09
CA ASN A 60 10.11 -8.40 8.14
C ASN A 60 9.76 -7.85 6.77
N ALA A 61 10.73 -7.53 5.91
CA ALA A 61 10.47 -7.06 4.55
C ALA A 61 9.58 -8.03 3.76
N ARG A 62 9.78 -9.35 3.92
CA ARG A 62 8.89 -10.36 3.33
C ARG A 62 7.47 -10.31 3.89
N LYS A 63 7.34 -10.17 5.21
CA LYS A 63 6.03 -10.08 5.90
C LYS A 63 5.29 -8.80 5.52
N GLU A 64 6.00 -7.68 5.44
CA GLU A 64 5.50 -6.36 5.03
C GLU A 64 4.99 -6.37 3.59
N MET A 65 5.76 -6.96 2.65
CA MET A 65 5.33 -7.10 1.26
C MET A 65 4.10 -8.00 1.11
N ALA A 66 4.01 -9.09 1.86
CA ALA A 66 2.85 -9.97 1.84
C ALA A 66 1.62 -9.26 2.43
N PHE A 67 1.78 -8.56 3.55
CA PHE A 67 0.72 -7.80 4.19
C PHE A 67 0.15 -6.70 3.28
N MET A 68 1.02 -5.93 2.62
CA MET A 68 0.58 -4.90 1.67
C MET A 68 -0.17 -5.47 0.46
N ARG A 69 0.23 -6.63 -0.07
CA ARG A 69 -0.51 -7.28 -1.16
C ARG A 69 -1.91 -7.68 -0.72
N THR A 70 -2.02 -8.30 0.45
CA THR A 70 -3.31 -8.69 1.01
C THR A 70 -4.19 -7.46 1.21
N LEU A 71 -3.67 -6.37 1.78
CA LEU A 71 -4.39 -5.11 1.90
C LEU A 71 -4.90 -4.60 0.53
N ILE A 72 -4.05 -4.56 -0.49
CA ILE A 72 -4.47 -4.11 -1.83
C ILE A 72 -5.55 -5.03 -2.40
N GLN A 73 -5.50 -6.35 -2.19
CA GLN A 73 -6.45 -7.29 -2.79
C GLN A 73 -7.74 -7.48 -1.99
N SER A 74 -7.70 -7.37 -0.67
CA SER A 74 -8.78 -7.77 0.22
C SER A 74 -9.38 -6.64 1.06
N LEU A 75 -8.82 -5.42 0.99
CA LEU A 75 -9.42 -4.27 1.65
C LEU A 75 -10.66 -3.83 0.88
N ASP A 76 -11.81 -3.77 1.55
CA ASP A 76 -13.02 -3.22 0.98
C ASP A 76 -12.91 -1.68 0.93
N THR A 77 -12.79 -1.14 -0.28
CA THR A 77 -12.76 0.31 -0.52
C THR A 77 -14.06 0.81 -1.18
N SER A 78 -15.15 0.04 -1.11
CA SER A 78 -16.46 0.40 -1.68
C SER A 78 -16.95 1.80 -1.28
N PHE A 79 -16.60 2.28 -0.08
CA PHE A 79 -16.88 3.65 0.36
C PHE A 79 -16.27 4.75 -0.53
N MET A 80 -15.17 4.45 -1.24
CA MET A 80 -14.46 5.38 -2.13
C MET A 80 -14.95 5.36 -3.59
N GLU A 81 -15.78 4.39 -4.01
CA GLU A 81 -16.22 4.25 -5.41
C GLU A 81 -17.13 5.40 -5.91
N GLY A 82 -17.53 6.33 -5.05
CA GLY A 82 -18.40 7.47 -5.39
C GLY A 82 -17.75 8.85 -5.27
N ILE A 83 -16.44 8.95 -5.07
CA ILE A 83 -15.73 10.23 -4.81
C ILE A 83 -15.06 10.82 -6.08
N TYR A 84 -15.22 10.19 -7.25
CA TYR A 84 -14.58 10.59 -8.51
C TYR A 84 -15.53 11.29 -9.48
#